data_AF-R1ERN3-F1
#
_entry.id   AF-R1ERN3-F1
#
_cell.length_a   1.000
_cell.length_b   1.000
_cell.length_c   1.000
_cell.angle_alpha   90.00
_cell.angle_beta   90.00
_cell.angle_gamma   90.00
#
_symmetry.space_group_name_H-M   'P 1'
#
loop_
_entity.id
_entity.type
_entity.pdbx_description
1 polymer ?
#
loop_
_entity_poly.entity_id
_entity_poly.type
_entity_poly.pdbx_seq_one_letter_code
_entity_poly.pdbx_strand_id
1 'polypeptide(L)' 'MDASFEKTREGMLLENLTKAFGDADADAFTEHIRAYDEISRLSPEMTTLLLEVKNTIKAQVNDIT' A
#
# COMPACT_ATOMS: atom_id res chain seq x y z
N MET A 1 7.45 -18.47 11.70
CA MET A 1 6.97 -17.66 10.57
C MET A 1 7.47 -18.33 9.31
N ASP A 2 6.60 -18.53 8.31
CA ASP A 2 7.02 -19.08 7.02
C ASP A 2 7.81 -18.01 6.28
N ALA A 3 9.13 -18.23 6.12
CA ALA A 3 10.02 -17.29 5.43
C ALA A 3 9.69 -17.13 3.94
N SER A 4 8.78 -17.95 3.42
CA SER A 4 8.34 -17.89 2.02
C SER A 4 7.30 -16.79 1.78
N PHE A 5 6.60 -16.32 2.83
CA PHE A 5 5.55 -15.31 2.70
C PHE A 5 6.07 -13.98 2.14
N GLU A 6 7.28 -13.57 2.53
CA GLU A 6 7.94 -12.37 2.02
C GLU A 6 8.10 -12.39 0.49
N LYS A 7 8.27 -13.60 -0.08
CA LYS A 7 8.44 -13.80 -1.53
C LYS A 7 7.11 -13.94 -2.27
N THR A 8 5.98 -13.97 -1.57
CA THR A 8 4.68 -13.96 -2.24
C THR A 8 4.37 -12.55 -2.72
N ARG A 9 3.41 -12.45 -3.63
CA ARG A 9 2.99 -11.16 -4.20
C ARG A 9 2.43 -10.24 -3.13
N GLU A 10 1.72 -10.82 -2.15
CA GLU A 10 1.19 -10.13 -0.98
C GLU A 10 2.30 -9.62 -0.06
N GLY A 11 3.33 -10.43 0.19
CA GLY A 11 4.49 -10.01 0.98
C GLY A 11 5.23 -8.82 0.33
N MET A 12 5.51 -8.93 -0.96
CA MET A 12 6.13 -7.84 -1.73
C MET A 12 5.26 -6.58 -1.77
N LEU A 13 3.93 -6.73 -1.92
CA LEU A 13 3.00 -5.60 -1.88
C LEU A 13 3.08 -4.89 -0.52
N LEU A 14 2.98 -5.62 0.58
CA LEU A 14 3.02 -5.04 1.92
C LEU A 14 4.33 -4.32 2.20
N GLU A 15 5.46 -4.87 1.74
CA GLU A 15 6.76 -4.21 1.87
C GLU A 15 6.79 -2.86 1.13
N ASN A 16 6.30 -2.84 -0.12
CA ASN A 16 6.24 -1.62 -0.93
C ASN A 16 5.27 -0.58 -0.35
N LEU A 17 4.09 -1.01 0.13
CA LEU A 17 3.13 -0.12 0.79
C LEU A 17 3.69 0.47 2.09
N THR A 18 4.43 -0.34 2.86
CA THR A 18 5.05 0.13 4.12
C THR A 18 6.14 1.16 3.84
N LYS A 19 6.95 0.97 2.78
CA LYS A 19 7.95 1.95 2.34
C LYS A 19 7.30 3.26 1.91
N ALA A 20 6.31 3.19 1.00
CA ALA A 20 5.58 4.37 0.54
C ALA A 20 4.87 5.13 1.67
N PHE A 21 4.33 4.40 2.66
CA PHE A 21 3.75 5.00 3.86
C PHE A 21 4.81 5.73 4.71
N GLY A 22 5.98 5.12 4.93
CA GLY A 22 7.08 5.72 5.68
C GLY A 22 7.66 6.98 5.02
N ASP A 23 7.68 7.01 3.68
CA ASP A 23 8.13 8.16 2.90
C ASP A 23 7.04 9.23 2.70
N ALA A 24 5.86 9.02 3.29
CA ALA A 24 4.67 9.85 3.11
C ALA A 24 4.27 10.06 1.63
N ASP A 25 4.59 9.10 0.76
CA ASP A 25 4.39 9.16 -0.69
C ASP A 25 3.07 8.47 -1.09
N ALA A 26 2.00 9.27 -1.16
CA ALA A 26 0.68 8.78 -1.54
C ALA A 26 0.58 8.35 -3.02
N ASP A 27 1.48 8.85 -3.88
CA ASP A 27 1.49 8.54 -5.30
C ASP A 27 2.16 7.18 -5.53
N ALA A 28 3.32 6.94 -4.92
CA ALA A 28 3.96 5.62 -4.90
C ALA A 28 3.04 4.55 -4.29
N PHE A 29 2.35 4.87 -3.20
CA PHE A 29 1.36 3.97 -2.59
C PHE A 29 0.25 3.58 -3.57
N THR A 30 -0.25 4.53 -4.36
CA THR A 30 -1.31 4.28 -5.35
C THR A 30 -0.80 3.45 -6.53
N GLU A 31 0.43 3.71 -6.98
CA GLU A 31 1.03 2.99 -8.10
C GLU A 31 1.27 1.51 -7.76
N HIS A 32 1.75 1.22 -6.54
CA HIS A 32 1.94 -0.16 -6.08
C HIS A 32 0.62 -0.94 -5.99
N ILE A 33 -0.47 -0.29 -5.54
CA ILE A 33 -1.82 -0.89 -5.52
C ILE A 33 -2.29 -1.19 -6.94
N ARG A 34 -2.12 -0.24 -7.87
CA ARG A 34 -2.52 -0.39 -9.26
C ARG A 34 -1.77 -1.55 -9.93
N ALA A 35 -0.46 -1.58 -9.80
CA ALA A 35 0.37 -2.65 -10.37
C ALA A 35 -0.02 -4.03 -9.81
N TYR A 36 -0.41 -4.10 -8.53
CA TYR A 36 -0.93 -5.32 -7.94
C TYR A 36 -2.32 -5.68 -8.47
N ASP A 37 -3.25 -4.73 -8.57
CA ASP A 37 -4.63 -4.95 -9.06
C ASP A 37 -4.67 -5.42 -10.52
N GLU A 38 -3.73 -4.96 -11.35
CA GLU A 38 -3.57 -5.41 -12.74
C GLU A 38 -3.25 -6.91 -12.86
N ILE A 39 -2.56 -7.47 -11.86
CA ILE A 39 -2.14 -8.88 -11.84
C ILE A 39 -3.10 -9.73 -10.99
N SER A 40 -3.59 -9.15 -9.90
CA SER A 40 -4.35 -9.79 -8.84
C SER A 40 -5.44 -8.83 -8.38
N ARG A 41 -6.63 -9.00 -8.94
CA ARG A 41 -7.79 -8.14 -8.65
C ARG A 41 -8.05 -8.04 -7.15
N LEU A 42 -8.06 -6.82 -6.64
CA LEU A 42 -8.35 -6.50 -5.26
C LEU A 42 -9.83 -6.71 -4.95
N SER A 43 -10.11 -7.24 -3.76
CA SER A 43 -11.47 -7.31 -3.26
C SER A 43 -11.95 -5.91 -2.82
N PRO A 44 -13.26 -5.62 -2.89
CA PRO A 44 -13.79 -4.32 -2.48
C PRO A 44 -13.45 -3.92 -1.04
N GLU A 45 -13.37 -4.89 -0.14
CA GLU A 45 -13.01 -4.69 1.26
C GLU A 45 -11.54 -4.26 1.41
N MET A 46 -10.63 -4.86 0.63
CA MET A 46 -9.21 -4.46 0.60
C MET A 46 -9.04 -3.06 0.03
N THR A 47 -9.78 -2.73 -1.03
CA THR A 47 -9.76 -1.38 -1.61
C THR A 47 -10.22 -0.33 -0.58
N THR A 48 -11.25 -0.63 0.21
CA THR A 48 -11.71 0.27 1.28
C THR A 48 -10.62 0.53 2.31
N LEU A 49 -9.97 -0.53 2.80
CA LEU A 49 -8.87 -0.42 3.76
C LEU A 49 -7.70 0.41 3.19
N LEU A 50 -7.31 0.14 1.95
CA LEU A 50 -6.21 0.85 1.29
C LEU A 50 -6.54 2.34 1.06
N LEU A 51 -7.80 2.69 0.83
CA LEU A 51 -8.24 4.09 0.73
C LEU A 51 -8.09 4.84 2.07
N GLU A 52 -8.39 4.19 3.20
CA GLU A 52 -8.19 4.78 4.53
C GLU A 52 -6.71 5.03 4.82
N VAL A 53 -5.84 4.07 4.48
CA VAL A 53 -4.38 4.22 4.62
C VAL A 53 -3.87 5.37 3.75
N LYS A 54 -4.31 5.45 2.48
CA LYS A 54 -3.95 6.57 1.59
C LYS A 54 -4.37 7.93 2.16
N ASN A 55 -5.55 8.03 2.74
CA ASN A 55 -6.02 9.27 3.38
C ASN A 55 -5.16 9.61 4.61
N THR A 56 -4.72 8.61 5.36
CA THR A 56 -3.80 8.79 6.50
C THR A 56 -2.44 9.31 6.06
N ILE A 57 -1.88 8.82 4.94
CA ILE A 57 -0.64 9.34 4.36
C ILE A 57 -0.80 10.82 3.99
N LYS A 58 -1.88 11.16 3.29
CA LYS A 58 -2.16 12.57 2.92
C LYS A 58 -2.35 13.48 4.13
N ALA A 59 -2.95 12.97 5.21
CA ALA A 59 -3.10 13.71 6.46
C ALA A 59 -1.73 13.96 7.13
N GLN A 60 -0.82 12.97 7.13
CA GLN A 60 0.53 13.14 7.66
C GLN A 60 1.31 14.24 6.93
N VAL A 61 1.19 14.32 5.60
CA VAL A 61 1.82 15.40 4.82
C VAL A 61 1.26 16.78 5.22
N ASN A 62 -0.04 16.87 5.46
CA ASN A 62 -0.70 18.13 5.84
C ASN A 62 -0.39 18.57 7.27
N ASP A 63 -0.14 17.65 8.21
CA ASP A 63 0.18 17.99 9.61
C ASP A 63 1.63 18.52 9.79
N ILE A 64 2.47 18.40 8.75
CA ILE A 64 3.86 18.88 8.74
C ILE A 64 3.99 20.31 8.17
N THR A 65 2.92 20.91 7.64
CA THR A 65 2.91 22.27 7.03
C THR A 65 2.14 23.27 7.87
#